data_AF-A0A971RQH1-F1
#
_entry.id   AF-A0A971RQH1-F1
#
_cell.length_a   1.000
_cell.length_b   1.000
_cell.length_c   1.000
_cell.angle_alpha   90.00
_cell.angle_beta   90.00
_cell.angle_gamma   90.00
#
_symmetry.space_group_name_H-M   'P 1'
#
loop_
_entity.id
_entity.type
_entity.pdbx_description
1 polymer ?
#
loop_
_entity_poly.entity_id
_entity_poly.type
_entity_poly.pdbx_seq_one_letter_code
_entity_poly.pdbx_strand_id
1 'polypeptide(L)'
;MHKLLVINPGSTSTKIAIFVNEDLVLEQILRHSGQELAKYERIVDQYHFRKEAVLEALQEAGVEIGDLAAVVGRGGVIRPIPGGTYKVNEAMLSDLRDRSLGEHASDLGGLLAYDIAREYGIPAFIVDPVVVDELTDVARLSGSPLIQRKSIFHALNQKAIARRAATQLGKEYKDANLVVAHLGGGISVGAHYRGRVIDVNNALDGDGPFSPERTGGLPVFALAKLCLSGQYT
;
A
#
# COMPACT_ATOMS: atom_id res chain seq x y z
N MET A 1 12.25 -23.69 8.59
CA MET A 1 11.92 -22.48 9.40
C MET A 1 12.14 -21.29 8.48
N HIS A 2 11.12 -20.45 8.27
CA HIS A 2 11.21 -19.32 7.35
C HIS A 2 11.30 -18.03 8.14
N LYS A 3 12.47 -17.37 8.12
CA LYS A 3 12.67 -16.04 8.71
C LYS A 3 12.36 -14.99 7.65
N LEU A 4 11.41 -14.09 7.88
CA LEU A 4 10.97 -13.09 6.91
C LEU A 4 11.19 -11.69 7.47
N LEU A 5 11.75 -10.80 6.66
CA LEU A 5 11.76 -9.36 6.94
C LEU A 5 10.58 -8.71 6.25
N VAL A 6 9.73 -8.01 7.00
CA VAL A 6 8.61 -7.22 6.47
C VAL A 6 8.94 -5.74 6.60
N ILE A 7 8.81 -4.98 5.51
CA ILE A 7 9.12 -3.54 5.45
C ILE A 7 7.87 -2.79 5.00
N ASN A 8 7.38 -1.88 5.84
CA ASN A 8 6.22 -1.04 5.57
C ASN A 8 6.57 0.44 5.75
N PRO A 9 7.00 1.12 4.67
CA PRO A 9 7.22 2.55 4.70
C PRO A 9 5.88 3.31 4.73
N GLY A 10 5.80 4.29 5.63
CA GLY A 10 4.77 5.31 5.68
C GLY A 10 5.38 6.71 5.50
N SER A 11 4.51 7.72 5.46
CA SER A 11 4.91 9.11 5.17
C SER A 11 6.03 9.60 6.10
N THR A 12 5.90 9.37 7.41
CA THR A 12 6.83 9.84 8.44
C THR A 12 7.50 8.71 9.25
N SER A 13 7.32 7.46 8.83
CA SER A 13 7.90 6.31 9.53
C SER A 13 8.20 5.15 8.59
N THR A 14 8.97 4.18 9.06
CA THR A 14 9.15 2.88 8.41
C THR A 14 9.02 1.82 9.47
N LYS A 15 7.98 1.00 9.36
CA LYS A 15 7.80 -0.15 10.25
C LYS A 15 8.55 -1.32 9.66
N ILE A 16 9.33 -2.00 10.48
CA ILE A 16 9.97 -3.25 10.14
C ILE A 16 9.53 -4.33 11.12
N ALA A 17 9.43 -5.55 10.63
CA ALA A 17 9.15 -6.70 11.47
C ALA A 17 9.92 -7.93 10.98
N ILE A 18 10.34 -8.76 11.92
CA ILE A 18 10.86 -10.10 11.62
C ILE A 18 9.82 -11.12 12.06
N PHE A 19 9.48 -12.02 11.14
CA PHE A 19 8.65 -13.18 11.42
C PHE A 19 9.48 -14.44 11.32
N VAL A 20 9.23 -15.40 12.20
CA VAL A 20 9.72 -16.77 12.08
C VAL A 20 8.50 -17.66 11.94
N ASN A 21 8.27 -18.14 10.71
CA ASN A 21 7.00 -18.74 10.31
C ASN A 21 5.83 -17.77 10.59
N GLU A 22 4.96 -18.08 11.56
CA GLU A 22 3.80 -17.25 11.94
C GLU A 22 4.07 -16.34 13.14
N ASP A 23 5.21 -16.54 13.83
CA ASP A 23 5.53 -15.84 15.05
C ASP A 23 6.24 -14.51 14.75
N LEU A 24 5.70 -13.42 15.30
CA LEU A 24 6.35 -12.11 15.30
C LEU A 24 7.49 -12.12 16.34
N VAL A 25 8.74 -12.07 15.87
CA VAL A 25 9.91 -12.11 16.77
C VAL A 25 10.51 -10.72 17.03
N LEU A 26 10.30 -9.78 16.12
CA LEU A 26 10.75 -8.39 16.27
C LEU A 26 9.78 -7.48 15.54
N GLU A 27 9.41 -6.35 16.15
CA GLU A 27 8.75 -5.23 15.49
C GLU A 27 9.42 -3.93 15.93
N GLN A 28 9.75 -3.07 14.98
CA GLN A 28 10.28 -1.74 15.25
C GLN A 28 9.61 -0.69 14.36
N ILE A 29 9.48 0.53 14.88
CA ILE A 29 8.97 1.69 14.15
C ILE A 29 10.08 2.73 14.08
N LEU A 30 10.71 2.83 12.91
CA LEU A 30 11.71 3.84 12.61
C LEU A 30 10.97 5.14 12.30
N ARG A 31 11.14 6.16 13.14
CA ARG A 31 10.48 7.46 12.96
C ARG A 31 11.41 8.42 12.25
N HIS A 32 10.89 9.10 11.23
CA HIS A 32 11.64 10.05 10.42
C HIS A 32 11.08 11.44 10.70
N SER A 33 11.94 12.37 11.13
CA SER A 33 11.51 13.74 11.42
C SER A 33 11.16 14.48 10.13
N GLY A 34 10.27 15.47 10.22
CA GLY A 34 9.95 16.32 9.07
C GLY A 34 11.18 17.06 8.51
N GLN A 35 12.16 17.39 9.36
CA GLN A 35 13.41 18.04 8.96
C GLN A 35 14.32 17.13 8.13
N GLU A 36 14.38 15.83 8.44
CA GLU A 36 15.12 14.84 7.64
C GLU A 36 14.45 14.61 6.29
N LEU A 37 13.13 14.49 6.28
CA LEU A 37 12.35 14.21 5.09
C LEU A 37 12.27 15.41 4.13
N ALA A 38 12.28 16.64 4.66
CA ALA A 38 12.23 17.86 3.86
C ALA A 38 13.47 18.07 2.96
N LYS A 39 14.52 17.27 3.14
CA LYS A 39 15.72 17.28 2.29
C LYS A 39 15.50 16.65 0.92
N TYR A 40 14.41 15.90 0.76
CA TYR A 40 14.11 15.13 -0.45
C TYR A 40 12.97 15.78 -1.21
N GLU A 41 13.18 16.03 -2.51
CA GLU A 41 12.12 16.58 -3.38
C GLU A 41 11.05 15.53 -3.64
N ARG A 42 11.46 14.28 -3.86
CA ARG A 42 10.56 13.17 -4.14
C ARG A 42 10.60 12.10 -3.07
N ILE A 43 9.52 11.32 -2.98
CA ILE A 43 9.49 10.15 -2.10
C ILE A 43 10.58 9.15 -2.46
N VAL A 44 10.79 8.89 -3.75
CA VAL A 44 11.79 7.91 -4.22
C VAL A 44 13.21 8.30 -3.83
N ASP A 45 13.50 9.60 -3.69
CA ASP A 45 14.84 10.08 -3.32
C ASP A 45 15.19 9.74 -1.86
N GLN A 46 14.18 9.48 -1.02
CA GLN A 46 14.38 9.03 0.36
C GLN A 46 14.91 7.60 0.44
N TYR A 47 14.96 6.87 -0.68
CA TYR A 47 15.29 5.45 -0.75
C TYR A 47 16.55 5.07 0.02
N HIS A 48 17.68 5.75 -0.23
CA HIS A 48 18.95 5.43 0.42
C HIS A 48 18.89 5.65 1.92
N PHE A 49 18.35 6.80 2.34
CA PHE A 49 18.15 7.12 3.76
C PHE A 49 17.26 6.09 4.47
N ARG A 50 16.15 5.69 3.85
CA ARG A 50 15.27 4.66 4.44
C ARG A 50 15.95 3.30 4.48
N LYS A 51 16.77 2.95 3.50
CA LYS A 51 17.53 1.70 3.47
C LYS A 51 18.55 1.64 4.61
N GLU A 52 19.34 2.70 4.77
CA GLU A 52 20.34 2.80 5.84
C GLU A 52 19.68 2.63 7.21
N ALA A 53 18.60 3.36 7.48
CA ALA A 53 17.86 3.23 8.74
C ALA A 53 17.33 1.81 8.99
N VAL A 54 16.90 1.09 7.95
CA VAL A 54 16.47 -0.32 8.08
C VAL A 54 17.65 -1.23 8.38
N LEU A 55 18.79 -1.08 7.69
CA LEU A 55 19.97 -1.90 7.90
C LEU A 55 20.56 -1.70 9.31
N GLU A 56 20.66 -0.45 9.76
CA GLU A 56 21.11 -0.11 11.12
C GLU A 56 20.20 -0.76 12.17
N ALA A 57 18.88 -0.64 12.03
CA ALA A 57 17.93 -1.24 12.97
C ALA A 57 17.99 -2.78 13.02
N LEU A 58 18.28 -3.43 11.88
CA LEU A 58 18.50 -4.88 11.82
C LEU A 58 19.81 -5.28 12.49
N GLN A 59 20.88 -4.52 12.25
CA GLN A 59 22.18 -4.75 12.88
C GLN A 59 22.11 -4.59 14.40
N GLU A 60 21.46 -3.52 14.90
CA GLU A 60 21.26 -3.28 16.33
C GLU A 60 20.43 -4.39 16.99
N ALA A 61 19.48 -4.97 16.27
CA ALA A 61 18.67 -6.09 16.73
C ALA A 61 19.37 -7.45 16.61
N GLY A 62 20.60 -7.51 16.09
CA GLY A 62 21.34 -8.76 15.87
C GLY A 62 20.70 -9.66 14.81
N VAL A 63 20.01 -9.08 13.83
CA VAL A 63 19.35 -9.82 12.75
C VAL A 63 20.32 -9.99 11.58
N GLU A 64 20.78 -11.22 11.38
CA GLU A 64 21.56 -11.60 10.21
C GLU A 64 20.66 -11.71 8.96
N ILE A 65 20.88 -10.83 7.98
CA ILE A 65 20.08 -10.77 6.74
C ILE A 65 20.27 -12.04 5.90
N GLY A 66 21.44 -12.67 5.96
CA GLY A 66 21.73 -13.93 5.28
C GLY A 66 20.88 -15.12 5.75
N ASP A 67 20.26 -15.03 6.94
CA ASP A 67 19.35 -16.05 7.46
C ASP A 67 17.90 -15.87 6.98
N LEU A 68 17.59 -14.77 6.28
CA LEU A 68 16.24 -14.50 5.82
C LEU A 68 15.90 -15.41 4.64
N ALA A 69 14.71 -16.00 4.70
CA ALA A 69 14.14 -16.73 3.57
C ALA A 69 13.59 -15.80 2.49
N ALA A 70 13.14 -14.60 2.86
CA ALA A 70 12.68 -13.57 1.94
C ALA A 70 12.56 -12.20 2.62
N VAL A 71 12.50 -11.14 1.80
CA VAL A 71 12.12 -9.79 2.23
C VAL A 71 10.78 -9.42 1.59
N VAL A 72 9.85 -8.88 2.36
CA VAL A 72 8.50 -8.53 1.92
C VAL A 72 8.26 -7.04 2.13
N GLY A 73 8.10 -6.30 1.05
CA GLY A 73 7.74 -4.89 1.07
C GLY A 73 6.23 -4.68 1.01
N ARG A 74 5.74 -3.57 1.59
CA ARG A 74 4.40 -3.08 1.26
C ARG A 74 4.36 -2.72 -0.23
N GLY A 75 3.31 -3.14 -0.93
CA GLY A 75 3.10 -2.82 -2.33
C GLY A 75 2.78 -1.32 -2.54
N GLY A 76 3.53 -0.69 -3.44
CA GLY A 76 3.35 0.70 -3.84
C GLY A 76 2.31 0.91 -4.94
N VAL A 77 2.36 2.09 -5.55
CA VAL A 77 1.57 2.52 -6.70
C VAL A 77 2.25 2.00 -7.96
N ILE A 78 1.74 0.90 -8.49
CA ILE A 78 2.19 0.29 -9.75
C ILE A 78 1.01 0.21 -10.73
N ARG A 79 1.20 -0.39 -11.90
CA ARG A 79 0.07 -0.67 -12.79
C ARG A 79 -0.98 -1.56 -12.08
N PRO A 80 -2.28 -1.40 -12.38
CA PRO A 80 -3.33 -2.21 -11.76
C PRO A 80 -3.09 -3.72 -11.92
N ILE A 81 -3.19 -4.46 -10.82
CA ILE A 81 -3.04 -5.93 -10.80
C ILE A 81 -4.07 -6.58 -9.86
N PRO A 82 -4.35 -7.89 -9.98
CA PRO A 82 -5.18 -8.61 -9.00
C PRO A 82 -4.58 -8.61 -7.58
N GLY A 83 -5.36 -9.01 -6.58
CA GLY A 83 -4.82 -9.30 -5.25
C GLY A 83 -3.90 -10.53 -5.26
N GLY A 84 -2.84 -10.50 -4.46
CA GLY A 84 -1.86 -11.58 -4.39
C GLY A 84 -0.51 -11.20 -3.82
N THR A 85 0.38 -12.18 -3.81
CA THR A 85 1.80 -12.02 -3.46
C THR A 85 2.63 -12.09 -4.74
N TYR A 86 3.42 -11.04 -5.00
CA TYR A 86 4.15 -10.88 -6.25
C TYR A 86 5.64 -10.79 -5.97
N LYS A 87 6.45 -11.56 -6.70
CA LYS A 87 7.90 -11.43 -6.66
C LYS A 87 8.30 -10.09 -7.29
N VAL A 88 9.15 -9.33 -6.62
CA VAL A 88 9.64 -8.04 -7.14
C VAL A 88 10.57 -8.31 -8.33
N ASN A 89 10.35 -7.60 -9.43
CA ASN A 89 11.14 -7.68 -10.65
C ASN A 89 11.42 -6.28 -11.22
N GLU A 90 12.30 -6.19 -12.22
CA GLU A 90 12.70 -4.91 -12.81
C GLU A 90 11.53 -4.10 -13.38
N ALA A 91 10.51 -4.74 -13.94
CA ALA A 91 9.32 -4.04 -14.44
C ALA A 91 8.55 -3.36 -13.29
N MET A 92 8.38 -4.04 -12.16
CA MET A 92 7.78 -3.46 -10.96
C MET A 92 8.64 -2.32 -10.39
N LEU A 93 9.97 -2.46 -10.40
CA LEU A 93 10.88 -1.40 -9.95
C LEU A 93 10.83 -0.16 -10.85
N SER A 94 10.54 -0.33 -12.14
CA SER A 94 10.29 0.78 -13.06
C SER A 94 8.98 1.49 -12.71
N ASP A 95 7.90 0.73 -12.50
CA ASP A 95 6.60 1.28 -12.12
C ASP A 95 6.70 2.08 -10.80
N LEU A 96 7.38 1.54 -9.78
CA LEU A 96 7.56 2.20 -8.48
C LEU A 96 8.38 3.50 -8.53
N ARG A 97 9.11 3.75 -9.63
CA ARG A 97 9.86 5.00 -9.84
C ARG A 97 9.13 5.98 -10.76
N ASP A 98 8.12 5.50 -11.47
CA ASP A 98 7.37 6.27 -12.46
C ASP A 98 6.31 7.15 -11.78
N ARG A 99 6.65 8.45 -11.67
CA ARG A 99 5.76 9.47 -11.10
C ARG A 99 4.41 9.58 -11.81
N SER A 100 4.31 9.17 -13.08
CA SER A 100 3.05 9.28 -13.83
C SER A 100 1.95 8.36 -13.30
N LEU A 101 2.32 7.29 -12.58
CA LEU A 101 1.37 6.38 -11.92
C LEU A 101 0.90 6.91 -10.56
N GLY A 102 1.60 7.90 -10.00
CA GLY A 102 1.42 8.43 -8.65
C GLY A 102 2.70 8.28 -7.83
N GLU A 103 2.79 8.99 -6.70
CA GLU A 103 3.94 8.89 -5.80
C GLU A 103 3.45 8.80 -4.35
N HIS A 104 3.86 7.76 -3.63
CA HIS A 104 3.47 7.52 -2.24
C HIS A 104 4.59 6.80 -1.47
N ALA A 105 4.69 7.02 -0.15
CA ALA A 105 5.73 6.41 0.68
C ALA A 105 5.83 4.88 0.56
N SER A 106 4.70 4.20 0.27
CA SER A 106 4.65 2.76 0.03
C SER A 106 5.51 2.29 -1.14
N ASP A 107 5.84 3.16 -2.09
CA ASP A 107 6.62 2.80 -3.28
C ASP A 107 8.03 2.33 -2.90
N LEU A 108 8.56 2.91 -1.83
CA LEU A 108 9.82 2.48 -1.23
C LEU A 108 9.78 1.04 -0.72
N GLY A 109 8.61 0.48 -0.41
CA GLY A 109 8.49 -0.87 0.15
C GLY A 109 9.06 -1.93 -0.79
N GLY A 110 8.62 -1.93 -2.05
CA GLY A 110 9.13 -2.85 -3.07
C GLY A 110 10.59 -2.59 -3.43
N LEU A 111 10.99 -1.30 -3.50
CA LEU A 111 12.37 -0.91 -3.80
C LEU A 111 13.35 -1.41 -2.73
N LEU A 112 13.04 -1.14 -1.46
CA LEU A 112 13.86 -1.54 -0.31
C LEU A 112 13.93 -3.07 -0.19
N ALA A 113 12.79 -3.75 -0.33
CA ALA A 113 12.75 -5.21 -0.27
C ALA A 113 13.63 -5.85 -1.34
N TYR A 114 13.56 -5.36 -2.58
CA TYR A 114 14.37 -5.90 -3.67
C TYR A 114 15.87 -5.73 -3.45
N ASP A 115 16.30 -4.54 -3.00
CA ASP A 115 17.71 -4.25 -2.85
C ASP A 115 18.34 -5.01 -1.67
N ILE A 116 17.67 -5.03 -0.52
CA ILE A 116 18.13 -5.82 0.62
C ILE A 116 18.18 -7.31 0.25
N ALA A 117 17.17 -7.81 -0.48
CA ALA A 117 17.12 -9.22 -0.85
C ALA A 117 18.18 -9.62 -1.88
N ARG A 118 18.45 -8.78 -2.89
CA ARG A 118 19.40 -9.14 -3.98
C ARG A 118 20.83 -9.28 -3.48
N GLU A 119 21.23 -8.48 -2.49
CA GLU A 119 22.59 -8.52 -1.91
C GLU A 119 22.92 -9.89 -1.32
N TYR A 120 21.90 -10.63 -0.88
CA TYR A 120 22.03 -11.95 -0.25
C TYR A 120 21.47 -13.08 -1.13
N GLY A 121 21.06 -12.79 -2.37
CA GLY A 121 20.52 -13.79 -3.30
C GLY A 121 19.19 -14.40 -2.88
N ILE A 122 18.44 -13.74 -2.00
CA ILE A 122 17.13 -14.19 -1.50
C ILE A 122 15.98 -13.52 -2.26
N PRO A 123 14.76 -14.08 -2.27
CA PRO A 123 13.65 -13.48 -2.98
C PRO A 123 13.06 -12.27 -2.24
N ALA A 124 12.59 -11.28 -3.02
CA ALA A 124 11.77 -10.17 -2.54
C ALA A 124 10.33 -10.27 -3.05
N PHE A 125 9.37 -9.87 -2.22
CA PHE A 125 7.96 -9.86 -2.57
C PHE A 125 7.26 -8.55 -2.17
N ILE A 126 6.15 -8.26 -2.84
CA ILE A 126 5.10 -7.37 -2.32
C ILE A 126 3.79 -8.14 -2.16
N VAL A 127 2.92 -7.66 -1.29
CA VAL A 127 1.60 -8.28 -1.03
C VAL A 127 0.50 -7.24 -1.17
N ASP A 128 -0.56 -7.60 -1.90
CA ASP A 128 -1.82 -6.86 -2.05
C ASP A 128 -1.57 -5.32 -2.15
N PRO A 129 -0.92 -4.82 -3.23
CA PRO A 129 -0.57 -3.39 -3.35
C PRO A 129 -1.80 -2.47 -3.29
N VAL A 130 -1.58 -1.18 -3.04
CA VAL A 130 -2.68 -0.20 -2.91
C VAL A 130 -3.52 -0.04 -4.19
N VAL A 131 -2.98 -0.48 -5.34
CA VAL A 131 -3.58 -0.49 -6.68
C VAL A 131 -4.18 -1.84 -7.07
N VAL A 132 -4.45 -2.74 -6.12
CA VAL A 132 -5.23 -3.96 -6.43
C VAL A 132 -6.50 -3.54 -7.15
N ASP A 133 -6.74 -4.09 -8.33
CA ASP A 133 -7.92 -3.77 -9.12
C ASP A 133 -8.66 -5.04 -9.50
N GLU A 134 -9.78 -5.23 -8.82
CA GLU A 134 -10.71 -6.34 -9.03
C GLU A 134 -12.11 -5.82 -9.36
N LEU A 135 -12.23 -4.53 -9.69
CA LEU A 135 -13.49 -3.88 -10.02
C LEU A 135 -14.14 -4.57 -11.21
N THR A 136 -15.45 -4.75 -11.11
CA THR A 136 -16.28 -5.17 -12.26
C THR A 136 -16.40 -4.03 -13.27
N ASP A 137 -16.65 -4.35 -14.54
CA ASP A 137 -16.75 -3.33 -15.59
C ASP A 137 -17.83 -2.28 -15.30
N VAL A 138 -18.96 -2.70 -14.71
CA VAL A 138 -20.02 -1.77 -14.29
C VAL A 138 -19.56 -0.83 -13.18
N ALA A 139 -18.71 -1.30 -12.27
CA ALA A 139 -18.16 -0.47 -11.19
C ALA A 139 -17.14 0.56 -11.70
N ARG A 140 -16.64 0.46 -12.94
CA ARG A 140 -15.73 1.45 -13.55
C ARG A 140 -16.45 2.68 -14.10
N LEU A 141 -17.76 2.56 -14.36
CA LEU A 141 -18.57 3.65 -14.90
C LEU A 141 -18.66 4.80 -13.88
N SER A 142 -18.32 6.02 -14.31
CA SER A 142 -18.39 7.24 -13.49
C SER A 142 -19.58 8.15 -13.84
N GLY A 143 -20.25 7.89 -14.95
CA GLY A 143 -21.21 8.81 -15.58
C GLY A 143 -20.59 9.75 -16.63
N SER A 144 -19.27 9.70 -16.84
CA SER A 144 -18.58 10.45 -17.91
C SER A 144 -17.75 9.51 -18.80
N PRO A 145 -17.72 9.69 -20.12
CA PRO A 145 -16.84 8.93 -21.01
C PRO A 145 -15.35 9.30 -20.85
N LEU A 146 -15.06 10.47 -20.24
CA LEU A 146 -13.69 10.97 -20.07
C LEU A 146 -13.06 10.59 -18.73
N ILE A 147 -13.86 10.13 -17.77
CA ILE A 147 -13.41 9.87 -16.39
C ILE A 147 -13.83 8.45 -16.04
N GLN A 148 -12.93 7.65 -15.50
CA GLN A 148 -13.24 6.31 -14.99
C GLN A 148 -12.99 6.23 -13.49
N ARG A 149 -13.76 5.39 -12.80
CA ARG A 149 -13.45 5.06 -11.40
C ARG A 149 -12.17 4.25 -11.36
N LYS A 150 -11.28 4.58 -10.42
CA LYS A 150 -9.99 3.91 -10.19
C LYS A 150 -10.04 3.12 -8.89
N SER A 151 -9.46 1.93 -8.87
CA SER A 151 -9.31 1.13 -7.65
C SER A 151 -8.06 1.58 -6.88
N ILE A 152 -8.25 2.40 -5.85
CA ILE A 152 -7.18 2.82 -4.93
C ILE A 152 -7.71 2.76 -3.51
N PHE A 153 -7.23 1.79 -2.74
CA PHE A 153 -7.79 1.52 -1.41
C PHE A 153 -6.81 0.79 -0.49
N HIS A 154 -7.22 0.52 0.73
CA HIS A 154 -6.43 -0.20 1.74
C HIS A 154 -6.45 -1.72 1.49
N ALA A 155 -6.05 -2.17 0.30
CA ALA A 155 -6.16 -3.55 -0.16
C ALA A 155 -5.58 -4.58 0.81
N LEU A 156 -4.34 -4.36 1.26
CA LEU A 156 -3.66 -5.23 2.24
C LEU A 156 -4.51 -5.44 3.51
N ASN A 157 -5.00 -4.35 4.11
CA ASN A 157 -5.80 -4.45 5.33
C ASN A 157 -7.18 -5.04 5.08
N GLN A 158 -7.89 -4.58 4.03
CA GLN A 158 -9.22 -5.09 3.72
C GLN A 158 -9.19 -6.58 3.43
N LYS A 159 -8.26 -7.06 2.62
CA LYS A 159 -8.10 -8.49 2.32
C LYS A 159 -7.71 -9.29 3.57
N ALA A 160 -6.83 -8.78 4.43
CA ALA A 160 -6.46 -9.45 5.68
C ALA A 160 -7.67 -9.61 6.63
N ILE A 161 -8.43 -8.55 6.86
CA ILE A 161 -9.61 -8.59 7.73
C ILE A 161 -10.74 -9.40 7.09
N ALA A 162 -10.90 -9.36 5.77
CA ALA A 162 -11.86 -10.19 5.06
C ALA A 162 -11.56 -11.69 5.21
N ARG A 163 -10.28 -12.09 5.10
CA ARG A 163 -9.85 -13.48 5.36
C ARG A 163 -10.14 -13.88 6.81
N ARG A 164 -9.80 -13.02 7.77
CA ARG A 164 -10.10 -13.27 9.21
C ARG A 164 -11.60 -13.40 9.48
N ALA A 165 -12.42 -12.52 8.91
CA ALA A 165 -13.86 -12.56 9.05
C ALA A 165 -14.47 -13.82 8.41
N ALA A 166 -13.99 -14.23 7.23
CA ALA A 166 -14.40 -15.48 6.61
C ALA A 166 -14.09 -16.69 7.51
N THR A 167 -12.88 -16.77 8.08
CA THR A 167 -12.51 -17.82 9.04
C THR A 167 -13.42 -17.83 10.26
N GLN A 168 -13.74 -16.67 10.84
CA GLN A 168 -14.67 -16.56 11.98
C GLN A 168 -16.09 -17.03 11.62
N LEU A 169 -16.48 -16.93 10.35
CA LEU A 169 -17.75 -17.43 9.83
C LEU A 169 -17.69 -18.91 9.40
N GLY A 170 -16.56 -19.60 9.61
CA GLY A 170 -16.36 -20.98 9.17
C GLY A 170 -16.31 -21.15 7.65
N LYS A 171 -15.91 -20.10 6.92
CA LYS A 171 -15.81 -20.08 5.45
C LYS A 171 -14.40 -19.80 4.99
N GLU A 172 -14.06 -20.25 3.79
CA GLU A 172 -12.93 -19.69 3.07
C GLU A 172 -13.29 -18.32 2.50
N TYR A 173 -12.30 -17.43 2.36
CA TYR A 173 -12.53 -16.08 1.84
C TYR A 173 -13.16 -16.08 0.44
N LYS A 174 -12.82 -17.06 -0.40
CA LYS A 174 -13.39 -17.23 -1.75
C LYS A 174 -14.89 -17.59 -1.74
N ASP A 175 -15.42 -18.04 -0.60
CA ASP A 175 -16.81 -18.46 -0.42
C ASP A 175 -17.63 -17.45 0.42
N ALA A 176 -17.03 -16.31 0.77
CA ALA A 176 -17.64 -15.25 1.56
C ALA A 176 -17.97 -14.01 0.72
N ASN A 177 -19.08 -13.37 1.05
CA ASN A 177 -19.43 -12.03 0.58
C ASN A 177 -19.43 -11.10 1.79
N LEU A 178 -18.67 -10.01 1.72
CA LEU A 178 -18.40 -9.12 2.85
C LEU A 178 -18.43 -7.67 2.40
N VAL A 179 -18.80 -6.77 3.29
CA VAL A 179 -18.53 -5.34 3.16
C VAL A 179 -17.46 -5.00 4.18
N VAL A 180 -16.34 -4.45 3.73
CA VAL A 180 -15.19 -4.15 4.59
C VAL A 180 -14.92 -2.65 4.57
N ALA A 181 -15.02 -2.01 5.73
CA ALA A 181 -14.72 -0.60 5.92
C ALA A 181 -13.38 -0.45 6.65
N HIS A 182 -12.39 0.12 5.97
CA HIS A 182 -11.17 0.61 6.60
C HIS A 182 -11.38 2.06 7.04
N LEU A 183 -11.27 2.32 8.33
CA LEU A 183 -11.50 3.62 8.94
C LEU A 183 -10.18 4.15 9.53
N GLY A 184 -9.48 5.01 8.78
CA GLY A 184 -8.22 5.63 9.20
C GLY A 184 -8.09 7.05 8.66
N GLY A 185 -6.84 7.53 8.48
CA GLY A 185 -6.58 8.85 7.86
C GLY A 185 -7.10 8.96 6.43
N GLY A 186 -7.26 7.84 5.73
CA GLY A 186 -8.16 7.70 4.59
C GLY A 186 -9.22 6.63 4.88
N ILE A 187 -10.39 6.75 4.25
CA ILE A 187 -11.47 5.78 4.41
C ILE A 187 -11.70 5.05 3.09
N SER A 188 -11.76 3.72 3.16
CA SER A 188 -12.17 2.89 2.02
C SER A 188 -13.20 1.84 2.43
N VAL A 189 -14.28 1.75 1.67
CA VAL A 189 -15.36 0.77 1.87
C VAL A 189 -15.45 -0.11 0.63
N GLY A 190 -15.04 -1.37 0.78
CA GLY A 190 -15.00 -2.34 -0.32
C GLY A 190 -16.16 -3.34 -0.23
N ALA A 191 -16.76 -3.65 -1.38
CA ALA A 191 -17.66 -4.77 -1.57
C ALA A 191 -16.86 -5.99 -2.02
N HIS A 192 -16.68 -6.95 -1.12
CA HIS A 192 -15.98 -8.20 -1.39
C HIS A 192 -17.01 -9.27 -1.80
N TYR A 193 -16.87 -9.78 -3.01
CA TYR A 193 -17.68 -10.87 -3.54
C TYR A 193 -16.77 -12.04 -3.87
N ARG A 194 -16.95 -13.16 -3.17
CA ARG A 194 -16.20 -14.41 -3.40
C ARG A 194 -14.69 -14.21 -3.51
N GLY A 195 -14.10 -13.54 -2.53
CA GLY A 195 -12.66 -13.29 -2.50
C GLY A 195 -12.18 -12.07 -3.30
N ARG A 196 -13.04 -11.43 -4.09
CA ARG A 196 -12.69 -10.29 -4.97
C ARG A 196 -13.34 -8.98 -4.54
N VAL A 197 -12.63 -7.86 -4.60
CA VAL A 197 -13.15 -6.52 -4.31
C VAL A 197 -13.76 -5.94 -5.58
N ILE A 198 -15.06 -6.20 -5.76
CA ILE A 198 -15.77 -5.91 -7.02
C ILE A 198 -16.20 -4.45 -7.16
N ASP A 199 -16.22 -3.72 -6.04
CA ASP A 199 -16.47 -2.28 -5.95
C ASP A 199 -15.76 -1.70 -4.72
N VAL A 200 -15.12 -0.54 -4.85
CA VAL A 200 -14.52 0.22 -3.76
C VAL A 200 -14.39 1.70 -4.17
N ASN A 201 -14.47 2.63 -3.22
CA ASN A 201 -14.21 4.04 -3.48
C ASN A 201 -12.70 4.31 -3.66
N ASN A 202 -12.36 5.38 -4.40
CA ASN A 202 -10.99 5.87 -4.48
C ASN A 202 -10.63 6.65 -3.21
N ALA A 203 -9.89 6.01 -2.31
CA ALA A 203 -9.54 6.56 -1.01
C ALA A 203 -8.47 7.67 -1.05
N LEU A 204 -7.93 7.99 -2.23
CA LEU A 204 -6.88 9.00 -2.43
C LEU A 204 -7.42 10.26 -3.12
N ASP A 205 -8.12 10.12 -4.25
CA ASP A 205 -8.47 11.23 -5.15
C ASP A 205 -9.83 11.91 -4.83
N GLY A 206 -10.31 11.79 -3.59
CA GLY A 206 -11.53 12.49 -3.15
C GLY A 206 -12.85 11.81 -3.54
N ASP A 207 -12.94 10.49 -3.33
CA ASP A 207 -14.18 9.70 -3.47
C ASP A 207 -14.55 9.02 -2.14
N GLY A 208 -15.83 8.75 -1.94
CA GLY A 208 -16.37 8.17 -0.70
C GLY A 208 -16.58 9.19 0.43
N PRO A 209 -16.70 8.72 1.69
CA PRO A 209 -16.97 9.59 2.83
C PRO A 209 -15.77 10.48 3.19
N PHE A 210 -16.04 11.59 3.88
CA PHE A 210 -14.98 12.37 4.52
C PHE A 210 -14.27 11.52 5.59
N SER A 211 -13.00 11.80 5.81
CA SER A 211 -12.13 11.16 6.80
C SER A 211 -11.54 12.23 7.73
N PRO A 212 -10.77 11.88 8.78
CA PRO A 212 -10.15 12.86 9.66
C PRO A 212 -9.27 13.90 8.94
N GLU A 213 -8.70 13.55 7.78
CA GLU A 213 -7.72 14.38 7.06
C GLU A 213 -8.09 14.65 5.59
N ARG A 214 -9.23 14.15 5.08
CA ARG A 214 -9.64 14.29 3.66
C ARG A 214 -11.14 14.54 3.54
N THR A 215 -11.54 15.35 2.56
CA THR A 215 -12.95 15.71 2.33
C THR A 215 -13.81 14.56 1.81
N GLY A 216 -13.22 13.54 1.18
CA GLY A 216 -13.98 12.58 0.37
C GLY A 216 -14.64 13.28 -0.82
N GLY A 217 -15.82 12.81 -1.23
CA GLY A 217 -16.60 13.38 -2.33
C GLY A 217 -17.22 14.75 -2.01
N LEU A 218 -17.20 15.66 -3.00
CA LEU A 218 -17.82 16.99 -2.92
C LEU A 218 -18.80 17.23 -4.09
N PRO A 219 -19.80 18.13 -3.94
CA PRO A 219 -20.68 18.50 -5.04
C PRO A 219 -19.90 19.14 -6.20
N VAL A 220 -19.95 18.50 -7.38
CA VAL A 220 -19.14 18.86 -8.56
C VAL A 220 -19.33 20.33 -8.97
N PHE A 221 -20.57 20.82 -9.00
CA PHE A 221 -20.86 22.21 -9.39
C PHE A 221 -20.30 23.23 -8.39
N ALA A 222 -20.36 22.94 -7.09
CA ALA A 222 -19.82 23.82 -6.06
C ALA A 222 -18.29 23.87 -6.13
N LEU A 223 -17.64 22.71 -6.31
CA LEU A 223 -16.19 22.63 -6.50
C LEU A 223 -15.75 23.40 -7.75
N ALA A 224 -16.41 23.19 -8.89
CA ALA A 224 -16.10 23.91 -10.13
C ALA A 224 -16.24 25.43 -9.97
N LYS A 225 -17.30 25.90 -9.30
CA LYS A 225 -17.49 27.33 -9.01
C LYS A 225 -16.38 27.88 -8.12
N LEU A 226 -15.92 27.12 -7.13
CA LEU A 226 -14.83 27.51 -6.24
C LEU A 226 -13.50 27.60 -6.99
N CYS A 227 -13.16 26.58 -7.80
CA CYS A 227 -11.94 26.55 -8.61
C CYS A 227 -11.89 27.72 -9.63
N LEU A 228 -13.03 28.12 -10.18
CA LEU A 228 -13.14 29.20 -11.16
C LEU A 228 -13.44 30.58 -10.52
N SER A 229 -13.46 30.68 -9.19
CA SER A 229 -13.85 31.91 -8.48
C SER A 229 -12.79 33.01 -8.51
N GLY A 230 -11.52 32.67 -8.78
CA GLY A 230 -10.38 33.57 -8.65
C GLY A 230 -9.99 33.91 -7.20
N GLN A 231 -10.66 33.31 -6.19
CA GLN A 231 -10.36 33.54 -4.77
C GLN A 231 -9.19 32.70 -4.24
N TYR A 232 -8.83 31.64 -4.97
CA TYR A 232 -7.81 30.67 -4.59
C TYR A 232 -6.92 30.41 -5.81
N THR A 233 -5.63 30.15 -5.57
CA THR A 233 -4.60 29.91 -6.58
C THR A 233 -4.23 28.44 -6.68
#